data_AF-A0A963TL88-F1
#
_entry.id   AF-A0A963TL88-F1
#
_cell.length_a   1.000
_cell.length_b   1.000
_cell.length_c   1.000
_cell.angle_alpha   90.00
_cell.angle_beta   90.00
_cell.angle_gamma   90.00
#
_symmetry.space_group_name_H-M   'P 1'
#
loop_
_entity.id
_entity.type
_entity.pdbx_description
1 polymer ?
#
loop_
_entity_poly.entity_id
_entity_poly.type
_entity_poly.pdbx_seq_one_letter_code
_entity_poly.pdbx_strand_id
1 'polypeptide(L)' 'MAEDLINSFMTGPDEQGRFGIFGGRFVSETLMPLILDLEAEYEKAKTDPTFWAEMDW' A
#
# COMPACT_ATOMS: atom_id res chain seq x y z
N MET A 1 2.98 8.93 22.76
CA MET A 1 4.17 8.30 22.16
C MET A 1 3.80 6.84 21.96
N ALA A 2 2.96 6.55 20.97
CA ALA A 2 2.48 5.19 20.72
C ALA A 2 3.52 4.48 19.86
N GLU A 3 4.30 3.64 20.54
CA GLU A 3 4.77 2.35 20.06
C GLU A 3 5.00 2.25 18.54
N ASP A 4 6.20 2.64 18.11
CA ASP A 4 6.81 2.19 16.85
C ASP A 4 6.94 0.65 16.90
N LEU A 5 5.84 -0.08 16.69
CA LEU A 5 5.93 -1.48 16.33
C LEU A 5 6.73 -1.52 15.03
N ILE A 6 7.90 -2.14 15.07
CA ILE A 6 8.81 -2.22 13.93
C ILE A 6 8.06 -2.85 12.75
N ASN A 7 7.69 -2.03 11.76
CA ASN A 7 7.13 -2.47 10.49
C ASN A 7 8.07 -3.55 9.92
N SER A 8 7.54 -4.71 9.57
CA SER A 8 8.31 -5.87 9.10
C SER A 8 7.76 -6.35 7.76
N PHE A 9 8.52 -7.12 7.00
CA PHE A 9 8.00 -7.74 5.76
C PHE A 9 6.75 -8.60 5.99
N MET A 10 6.49 -9.04 7.22
CA MET A 10 5.30 -9.82 7.60
C MET A 10 4.10 -8.94 7.95
N THR A 11 4.34 -7.73 8.47
CA THR A 11 3.29 -6.80 8.93
C THR A 11 3.01 -5.67 7.95
N GLY A 12 3.87 -5.49 6.93
CA GLY A 12 3.74 -4.47 5.90
C GLY A 12 4.31 -3.11 6.32
N PRO A 13 4.22 -2.11 5.42
CA PRO A 13 4.60 -0.73 5.72
C PRO A 13 3.56 -0.07 6.64
N ASP A 14 3.93 1.08 7.22
CA ASP A 14 2.95 1.93 7.93
C ASP A 14 1.94 2.59 6.98
N GLU A 15 1.00 3.34 7.55
CA GLU A 15 -0.04 4.09 6.81
C GLU A 15 0.55 5.11 5.82
N GLN A 16 1.78 5.56 6.02
CA GLN A 16 2.47 6.47 5.11
C GLN A 16 3.23 5.72 4.01
N GLY A 17 3.21 4.39 4.01
CA GLY A 17 3.95 3.55 3.07
C GLY A 17 5.43 3.40 3.42
N ARG A 18 5.81 3.57 4.69
CA ARG A 18 7.20 3.47 5.15
C ARG A 18 7.49 2.15 5.87
N PHE A 19 8.68 1.63 5.65
CA PHE A 19 9.32 0.59 6.44
C PHE A 19 10.42 1.22 7.29
N GLY A 20 10.09 1.56 8.54
CA GLY A 20 10.98 2.38 9.37
C GLY A 20 11.26 3.73 8.72
N ILE A 21 12.53 4.01 8.39
CA ILE A 21 12.94 5.29 7.78
C ILE A 21 12.84 5.32 6.25
N PHE A 22 12.52 4.18 5.61
CA PHE A 22 12.54 4.04 4.15
C PHE A 22 11.14 3.94 3.57
N GLY A 23 10.95 4.35 2.32
CA GLY A 23 9.63 4.34 1.65
C GLY A 23 8.91 5.67 1.75
N GLY A 24 7.59 5.65 1.73
CA GLY A 24 6.77 6.86 1.60
C GLY A 24 6.50 7.26 0.14
N ARG A 25 5.75 8.35 -0.03
CA ARG A 25 5.29 8.84 -1.33
C ARG A 25 6.01 10.14 -1.69
N PHE A 26 7.06 10.03 -2.50
CA PHE A 26 7.83 11.17 -3.01
C PHE A 26 7.52 11.39 -4.50
N VAL A 27 6.32 11.91 -4.77
CA VAL A 27 5.82 12.13 -6.13
C VAL A 27 5.34 13.58 -6.29
N SER A 28 5.13 14.02 -7.53
CA SER A 28 4.48 15.29 -7.81
C SER A 28 3.06 15.32 -7.22
N GLU A 29 2.64 16.47 -6.68
CA GLU A 29 1.30 16.68 -6.12
C GLU A 29 0.19 16.30 -7.11
N THR A 30 0.39 16.57 -8.40
CA THR A 30 -0.55 16.23 -9.47
C THR A 30 -0.79 14.73 -9.62
N LEU A 31 0.12 13.88 -9.13
CA LEU A 31 -0.01 12.42 -9.16
C LEU A 31 -0.66 11.87 -7.89
N MET A 32 -0.70 12.64 -6.82
CA MET A 32 -1.28 12.19 -5.55
C MET A 32 -2.73 11.70 -5.66
N PRO A 33 -3.67 12.37 -6.35
CA PRO A 33 -5.04 11.86 -6.46
C PRO A 33 -5.10 10.51 -7.18
N LEU A 34 -4.30 10.34 -8.24
CA LEU A 34 -4.26 9.08 -9.00
C LEU A 34 -3.68 7.92 -8.18
N ILE A 35 -2.71 8.20 -7.30
CA ILE A 35 -2.14 7.19 -6.40
C ILE A 35 -3.17 6.77 -5.35
N LEU A 36 -3.93 7.72 -4.80
CA LEU A 36 -4.98 7.43 -3.83
C LEU A 36 -6.10 6.60 -4.45
N ASP A 37 -6.51 6.93 -5.69
CA ASP A 37 -7.52 6.15 -6.41
C ASP A 37 -7.02 4.72 -6.69
N LEU A 38 -5.77 4.58 -7.12
CA LEU A 38 -5.15 3.27 -7.33
C LEU A 38 -5.08 2.44 -6.05
N GLU A 39 -4.69 3.05 -4.94
CA GLU A 39 -4.65 2.40 -3.62
C GLU A 39 -6.04 1.91 -3.21
N ALA A 40 -7.07 2.73 -3.40
CA ALA A 40 -8.45 2.36 -3.09
C ALA A 40 -8.96 1.19 -3.93
N GLU A 41 -8.67 1.18 -5.25
CA GLU A 41 -9.06 0.06 -6.11
C GLU A 41 -8.23 -1.20 -5.83
N TYR A 42 -6.95 -1.05 -5.49
CA TYR A 42 -6.11 -2.17 -5.09
C TYR A 42 -6.60 -2.83 -3.80
N GLU A 43 -6.97 -2.07 -2.78
CA GLU A 43 -7.50 -2.65 -1.54
C GLU A 43 -8.80 -3.44 -1.77
N LYS A 44 -9.65 -3.01 -2.72
CA LYS A 44 -10.81 -3.79 -3.16
C LYS A 44 -10.36 -5.08 -3.86
N ALA A 45 -9.54 -4.94 -4.90
CA ALA A 45 -9.08 -6.04 -5.74
C ALA A 45 -8.30 -7.11 -4.96
N LYS A 46 -7.49 -6.71 -3.97
CA LYS A 46 -6.69 -7.59 -3.11
C LYS A 46 -7.57 -8.58 -2.34
N THR A 47 -8.80 -8.21 -2.01
CA THR A 47 -9.76 -9.07 -1.32
C THR A 47 -10.69 -9.83 -2.26
N ASP A 48 -10.61 -9.58 -3.57
CA ASP A 48 -11.44 -10.21 -4.59
C ASP A 48 -10.77 -11.50 -5.11
N PRO A 49 -11.38 -12.69 -4.89
CA PRO A 49 -10.83 -13.94 -5.40
C PRO A 49 -10.82 -14.03 -6.93
N THR A 50 -11.73 -13.34 -7.61
CA THR A 50 -11.81 -13.36 -9.07
C THR A 50 -10.67 -12.59 -9.70
N PHE A 51 -10.23 -11.50 -9.06
CA PHE A 51 -9.06 -10.74 -9.47
C PHE A 51 -7.79 -11.60 -9.46
N TRP A 52 -7.60 -12.42 -8.42
CA TRP A 52 -6.46 -13.33 -8.34
C TRP A 52 -6.58 -14.52 -9.29
N ALA A 53 -7.79 -15.02 -9.55
CA ALA A 53 -8.03 -16.12 -10.48
C ALA A 53 -7.58 -15.78 -11.91
N GLU A 54 -7.66 -14.50 -12.33
CA GLU A 54 -7.18 -14.05 -13.64
C GLU A 54 -5.64 -14.07 -13.76
N MET A 55 -4.91 -14.10 -12.64
CA MET A 55 -3.43 -14.14 -12.61
C MET A 55 -2.86 -15.57 -12.59
N ASP A 56 -3.70 -16.58 -12.33
CA ASP A 56 -3.32 -17.99 -12.32
C ASP A 56 -3.40 -18.54 -13.76
N TRP A 57 -2.29 -18.47 -14.50
CA TRP A 57 -2.16 -18.97 -15.89
C TRP A 57 -1.04 -19.99 -16.04
#